data_AF-A0A135I8E9-F1
#
_entry.id   AF-A0A135I8E9-F1
#
_cell.length_a   1.000
_cell.length_b   1.000
_cell.length_c   1.000
_cell.angle_alpha   90.00
_cell.angle_beta   90.00
_cell.angle_gamma   90.00
#
_symmetry.space_group_name_H-M   'P 1'
#
loop_
_entity.id
_entity.type
_entity.pdbx_description
1 polymer ?
#
loop_
_entity_poly.entity_id
_entity_poly.type
_entity_poly.pdbx_seq_one_letter_code
_entity_poly.pdbx_strand_id
1 'polypeptide(L)'
;MKTLIQLLALSFVASPFTLHASDNLAVSSEDSAIKQNLSLLGFANDWTKTDNGEMQILESGGIYLDEQDYSAILTLNQMSETTLQASLMQGITLCTKLGMAVTGQQSSPTFKAFGSLTKQALSQPNAPATGSYSPFEYRVVITGEIDTQASFQCGIKRL
;
A
#
# COMPACT_ATOMS: atom_id res chain seq x y z
N MET A 1 42.91 48.63 40.08
CA MET A 1 42.63 48.84 38.65
C MET A 1 43.37 47.77 37.83
N LYS A 2 42.72 47.26 36.79
CA LYS A 2 43.15 46.27 35.77
C LYS A 2 42.92 44.77 36.07
N THR A 3 41.70 44.38 35.74
CA THR A 3 41.26 43.13 35.10
C THR A 3 42.24 42.59 34.07
N LEU A 4 42.40 41.26 34.00
CA LEU A 4 42.35 40.49 32.75
C LEU A 4 42.18 38.99 33.06
N ILE A 5 41.05 38.43 32.64
CA ILE A 5 40.77 36.99 32.56
C ILE A 5 41.09 36.58 31.12
N GLN A 6 41.93 35.57 30.92
CA GLN A 6 42.14 34.94 29.61
C GLN A 6 41.65 33.49 29.62
N LEU A 7 40.78 33.23 28.64
CA LEU A 7 40.19 31.96 28.23
C LEU A 7 41.17 31.11 27.39
N LEU A 8 40.75 29.85 27.16
CA LEU A 8 41.12 28.89 26.09
C LEU A 8 42.32 27.97 26.37
N ALA A 9 42.31 26.67 26.05
CA ALA A 9 41.36 25.82 25.33
C ALA A 9 41.54 24.34 25.76
N LEU A 10 40.44 23.60 25.83
CA LEU A 10 40.44 22.14 25.87
C LEU A 10 40.71 21.59 24.46
N SER A 11 41.66 20.68 24.33
CA SER A 11 41.84 19.84 23.15
C SER A 11 41.60 18.38 23.54
N PHE A 12 40.35 17.93 23.41
CA PHE A 12 40.00 16.52 23.37
C PHE A 12 40.32 15.99 21.97
N VAL A 13 41.28 15.08 21.89
CA VAL A 13 41.60 14.33 20.67
C VAL A 13 40.53 13.25 20.52
N ALA A 14 39.62 13.42 19.56
CA ALA A 14 38.66 12.40 19.17
C ALA A 14 39.34 11.38 18.25
N SER A 15 39.40 10.13 18.69
CA SER A 15 39.77 8.98 17.85
C SER A 15 38.72 8.76 16.76
N PRO A 16 39.10 8.38 15.52
CA PRO A 16 38.14 8.08 14.48
C PRO A 16 37.49 6.72 14.76
N PHE A 17 36.18 6.72 15.04
CA PHE A 17 35.36 5.53 14.93
C PHE A 17 35.27 5.15 13.45
N THR A 18 35.81 3.99 13.08
CA THR A 18 35.45 3.31 11.84
C THR A 18 34.02 2.77 11.99
N LEU A 19 33.04 3.55 11.55
CA LEU A 19 31.68 3.06 11.34
C LEU A 19 31.70 2.19 10.07
N HIS A 20 31.57 0.87 10.23
CA HIS A 20 31.15 0.03 9.12
C HIS A 20 29.71 0.41 8.79
N ALA A 21 29.51 1.04 7.64
CA ALA A 21 28.20 1.16 7.03
C ALA A 21 27.78 -0.25 6.60
N SER A 22 26.90 -0.89 7.38
CA SER A 22 26.08 -1.98 6.86
C SER A 22 25.02 -1.36 5.99
N ASP A 23 25.24 -1.42 4.68
CA ASP A 23 24.24 -1.14 3.68
C ASP A 23 23.07 -2.15 3.78
N ASN A 24 21.86 -1.62 3.57
CA ASN A 24 20.62 -2.30 3.21
C ASN A 24 19.91 -3.12 4.28
N LEU A 25 18.95 -2.48 4.97
CA LEU A 25 17.62 -3.02 5.31
C LEU A 25 16.76 -1.93 5.99
N ALA A 26 16.47 -0.86 5.27
CA ALA A 26 15.36 0.02 5.63
C ALA A 26 14.10 -0.46 4.88
N VAL A 27 13.60 -1.65 5.23
CA VAL A 27 12.15 -1.91 5.05
C VAL A 27 11.48 -0.85 5.90
N SER A 28 10.76 0.07 5.25
CA SER A 28 10.29 1.29 5.91
C SER A 28 9.45 0.91 7.13
N SER A 29 9.62 1.63 8.26
CA SER A 29 8.80 1.40 9.47
C SER A 29 7.29 1.51 9.20
N GLU A 30 6.93 2.17 8.10
CA GLU A 30 5.57 2.34 7.62
C GLU A 30 4.98 1.05 7.04
N ASP A 31 5.72 0.33 6.18
CA ASP A 31 5.24 -0.94 5.63
C ASP A 31 5.01 -1.95 6.76
N SER A 32 5.87 -1.93 7.78
CA SER A 32 5.65 -2.76 8.98
C SER A 32 4.32 -2.43 9.68
N ALA A 33 3.95 -1.15 9.78
CA ALA A 33 2.69 -0.74 10.39
C ALA A 33 1.48 -1.12 9.51
N ILE A 34 1.60 -0.96 8.19
CA ILE A 34 0.56 -1.35 7.23
C ILE A 34 0.32 -2.87 7.28
N LYS A 35 1.38 -3.68 7.27
CA LYS A 35 1.28 -5.14 7.42
C LYS A 35 0.63 -5.54 8.73
N GLN A 36 0.95 -4.87 9.83
CA GLN A 36 0.31 -5.11 11.12
C GLN A 36 -1.19 -4.81 11.07
N ASN A 37 -1.58 -3.67 10.49
CA ASN A 37 -2.99 -3.32 10.30
C ASN A 37 -3.72 -4.31 9.38
N LEU A 38 -3.09 -4.74 8.28
CA LEU A 38 -3.61 -5.76 7.38
C LEU A 38 -3.80 -7.10 8.09
N SER A 39 -2.86 -7.51 8.95
CA SER A 39 -3.00 -8.70 9.79
C SER A 39 -4.20 -8.62 10.73
N LEU A 40 -4.44 -7.47 11.36
CA LEU A 40 -5.62 -7.24 12.21
C LEU A 40 -6.94 -7.27 11.40
N LEU A 41 -6.87 -6.96 10.11
CA LEU A 41 -7.99 -7.02 9.17
C LEU A 41 -8.16 -8.40 8.52
N GLY A 42 -7.38 -9.39 8.95
CA GLY A 42 -7.50 -10.79 8.54
C GLY A 42 -6.52 -11.25 7.45
N PHE A 43 -5.53 -10.43 7.09
CA PHE A 43 -4.48 -10.80 6.13
C PHE A 43 -3.19 -11.19 6.85
N ALA A 44 -3.18 -12.39 7.43
CA ALA A 44 -2.10 -12.88 8.30
C ALA A 44 -1.13 -13.87 7.61
N ASN A 45 -1.23 -14.04 6.29
CA ASN A 45 -0.28 -14.86 5.52
C ASN A 45 1.12 -14.23 5.48
N ASP A 46 2.13 -15.02 5.13
CA ASP A 46 3.49 -14.54 4.99
C ASP A 46 3.65 -13.55 3.81
N TRP A 47 4.55 -12.58 4.00
CA TRP A 47 4.96 -11.61 2.99
C TRP A 47 6.19 -12.12 2.24
N THR A 48 6.15 -12.03 0.92
CA THR A 48 7.23 -12.41 0.01
C THR A 48 7.82 -11.15 -0.62
N LYS A 49 9.15 -11.04 -0.64
CA LYS A 49 9.82 -9.91 -1.31
C LYS A 49 9.61 -9.97 -2.83
N THR A 50 9.39 -8.80 -3.42
CA THR A 50 9.34 -8.58 -4.88
C THR A 50 10.46 -7.63 -5.29
N ASP A 51 10.59 -7.35 -6.59
CA ASP A 51 11.58 -6.39 -7.09
C ASP A 51 11.35 -4.96 -6.58
N ASN A 52 10.10 -4.59 -6.26
CA ASN A 52 9.70 -3.22 -5.90
C ASN A 52 9.13 -3.09 -4.48
N GLY A 53 9.11 -4.17 -3.70
CA GLY A 53 8.44 -4.16 -2.40
C GLY A 53 8.18 -5.55 -1.84
N GLU A 54 6.98 -5.74 -1.31
CA GLU A 54 6.55 -7.02 -0.74
C GLU A 54 5.11 -7.34 -1.15
N MET A 55 4.85 -8.63 -1.37
CA MET A 55 3.53 -9.13 -1.71
C MET A 55 3.06 -10.21 -0.75
N GLN A 56 1.76 -10.24 -0.54
CA GLN A 56 1.07 -11.31 0.17
C GLN A 56 0.12 -12.01 -0.80
N ILE A 57 0.33 -13.31 -0.99
CA ILE A 57 -0.49 -14.12 -1.89
C ILE A 57 -1.84 -14.42 -1.22
N LEU A 58 -2.90 -14.24 -1.99
CA LEU A 58 -4.27 -14.62 -1.64
C LEU A 58 -4.74 -15.73 -2.57
N GLU A 59 -5.79 -16.46 -2.19
CA GLU A 59 -6.33 -17.58 -3.00
C GLU A 59 -6.66 -17.17 -4.45
N SER A 60 -7.13 -15.94 -4.65
CA SER A 60 -7.58 -15.42 -5.93
C SER A 60 -6.80 -14.19 -6.39
N GLY A 61 -5.61 -13.92 -5.84
CA GLY A 61 -4.82 -12.75 -6.20
C GLY A 61 -3.72 -12.40 -5.21
N GLY A 62 -3.54 -11.11 -4.94
CA GLY A 62 -2.50 -10.66 -4.01
C GLY A 62 -2.64 -9.21 -3.56
N ILE A 63 -1.99 -8.90 -2.44
CA ILE A 63 -1.76 -7.54 -1.94
C ILE A 63 -0.29 -7.20 -2.17
N TYR A 64 -0.01 -6.02 -2.67
CA TYR A 64 1.33 -5.52 -3.00
C TYR A 64 1.57 -4.22 -2.23
N LEU A 65 2.71 -4.13 -1.57
CA LEU A 65 3.19 -2.92 -0.90
C LEU A 65 4.46 -2.48 -1.61
N ASP A 66 4.33 -1.55 -2.56
CA ASP A 66 5.42 -1.10 -3.43
C ASP A 66 5.65 0.40 -3.22
N GLU A 67 6.67 0.79 -2.46
CA GLU A 67 7.14 2.17 -2.24
C GLU A 67 6.07 3.30 -2.42
N GLN A 68 5.17 3.44 -1.43
CA GLN A 68 4.07 4.43 -1.40
C GLN A 68 2.92 4.21 -2.39
N ASP A 69 2.98 3.15 -3.18
CA ASP A 69 1.92 2.65 -4.02
C ASP A 69 1.47 1.25 -3.55
N TYR A 70 0.34 1.21 -2.86
CA TYR A 70 -0.21 -0.01 -2.28
C TYR A 70 -1.35 -0.50 -3.15
N SER A 71 -1.35 -1.78 -3.53
CA SER A 71 -2.39 -2.30 -4.40
C SER A 71 -2.88 -3.69 -4.00
N ALA A 72 -4.09 -4.01 -4.45
CA ALA A 72 -4.63 -5.35 -4.37
C ALA A 72 -5.18 -5.74 -5.74
N ILE A 73 -4.86 -6.95 -6.17
CA ILE A 73 -5.27 -7.51 -7.45
C ILE A 73 -6.07 -8.78 -7.16
N LEU A 74 -7.25 -8.87 -7.76
CA LEU A 74 -8.13 -10.03 -7.73
C LEU A 74 -8.34 -10.52 -9.15
N THR A 75 -8.13 -11.81 -9.36
CA THR A 75 -8.44 -12.47 -10.63
C THR A 75 -9.94 -12.72 -10.74
N LEU A 76 -10.53 -12.28 -11.84
CA LEU A 76 -11.91 -12.55 -12.21
C LEU A 76 -11.90 -13.62 -13.32
N ASN A 77 -11.93 -14.89 -12.93
CA ASN A 77 -12.03 -16.00 -13.89
C ASN A 77 -13.38 -15.97 -14.63
N GLN A 78 -13.56 -16.78 -15.69
CA GLN A 78 -14.85 -16.89 -16.38
C GLN A 78 -15.93 -17.29 -15.38
N MET A 79 -16.82 -16.34 -15.11
CA MET A 79 -17.75 -16.40 -14.00
C MET A 79 -19.16 -16.12 -14.51
N SER A 80 -20.14 -16.82 -13.95
CA SER A 80 -21.54 -16.42 -14.09
C SER A 80 -21.72 -15.00 -13.56
N GLU A 81 -22.77 -14.30 -13.98
CA GLU A 81 -23.07 -12.94 -13.49
C GLU A 81 -23.14 -12.86 -11.96
N THR A 82 -23.75 -13.88 -11.32
CA THR A 82 -23.81 -13.99 -9.86
C THR A 82 -22.43 -14.15 -9.23
N THR A 83 -21.57 -14.98 -9.81
CA THR A 83 -20.20 -15.18 -9.30
C THR A 83 -19.35 -13.92 -9.51
N LEU A 84 -19.49 -13.25 -10.65
CA LEU A 84 -18.83 -11.98 -10.93
C LEU A 84 -19.23 -10.92 -9.90
N GLN A 85 -20.53 -10.79 -9.60
CA GLN A 85 -21.00 -9.86 -8.58
C GLN A 85 -20.39 -10.16 -7.20
N ALA A 86 -20.35 -11.43 -6.80
CA ALA A 86 -19.73 -11.85 -5.55
C ALA A 86 -18.23 -11.51 -5.51
N SER A 87 -17.50 -11.79 -6.60
CA SER A 87 -16.07 -11.47 -6.71
C SER A 87 -15.80 -9.97 -6.72
N LEU A 88 -16.64 -9.15 -7.36
CA LEU A 88 -16.54 -7.70 -7.28
C LEU A 88 -16.75 -7.19 -5.85
N MET A 89 -17.72 -7.76 -5.12
CA MET A 89 -17.93 -7.42 -3.70
C MET A 89 -16.77 -7.84 -2.80
N GLN A 90 -16.16 -9.00 -3.08
CA GLN A 90 -14.92 -9.43 -2.42
C GLN A 90 -13.78 -8.47 -2.73
N GLY A 91 -13.63 -8.05 -3.99
CA GLY A 91 -12.67 -7.05 -4.43
C GLY A 91 -12.85 -5.72 -3.69
N ILE A 92 -14.07 -5.17 -3.63
CA ILE A 92 -14.37 -3.93 -2.89
C ILE A 92 -14.00 -4.09 -1.40
N THR A 93 -14.30 -5.24 -0.80
CA THR A 93 -13.99 -5.53 0.60
C THR A 93 -12.48 -5.60 0.84
N LEU A 94 -11.74 -6.25 -0.05
CA LEU A 94 -10.27 -6.31 -0.05
C LEU A 94 -9.68 -4.90 -0.11
N CYS A 95 -10.12 -4.07 -1.07
CA CYS A 95 -9.67 -2.69 -1.21
C CYS A 95 -10.01 -1.84 0.00
N THR A 96 -11.21 -2.03 0.57
CA THR A 96 -11.62 -1.32 1.78
C THR A 96 -10.67 -1.59 2.92
N LYS A 97 -10.31 -2.86 3.14
CA LYS A 97 -9.36 -3.22 4.20
C LYS A 97 -7.96 -2.68 3.91
N LEU A 98 -7.50 -2.76 2.66
CA LEU A 98 -6.23 -2.14 2.25
C LEU A 98 -6.24 -0.64 2.55
N GLY A 99 -7.33 0.06 2.21
CA GLY A 99 -7.44 1.49 2.46
C GLY A 99 -7.54 1.87 3.92
N MET A 100 -8.22 1.09 4.74
CA MET A 100 -8.17 1.28 6.18
C MET A 100 -6.75 1.13 6.72
N ALA A 101 -6.01 0.11 6.26
CA ALA A 101 -4.65 -0.15 6.71
C ALA A 101 -3.65 0.94 6.31
N VAL A 102 -3.76 1.45 5.08
CA VAL A 102 -2.88 2.50 4.53
C VAL A 102 -3.22 3.89 5.06
N THR A 103 -4.50 4.23 5.14
CA THR A 103 -4.94 5.60 5.41
C THR A 103 -5.36 5.86 6.85
N GLY A 104 -5.57 4.79 7.64
CA GLY A 104 -6.13 4.88 8.99
C GLY A 104 -7.61 5.29 9.04
N GLN A 105 -8.28 5.41 7.88
CA GLN A 105 -9.70 5.78 7.81
C GLN A 105 -10.61 4.62 8.23
N GLN A 106 -11.85 4.96 8.59
CA GLN A 106 -12.87 3.97 8.93
C GLN A 106 -13.34 3.18 7.70
N SER A 107 -13.98 2.03 7.93
CA SER A 107 -14.48 1.16 6.86
C SER A 107 -15.52 1.83 5.96
N SER A 108 -16.49 2.55 6.53
CA SER A 108 -17.59 3.19 5.78
C SER A 108 -17.11 4.17 4.69
N PRO A 109 -16.28 5.20 4.98
CA PRO A 109 -15.81 6.12 3.95
C PRO A 109 -14.94 5.41 2.90
N THR A 110 -14.08 4.49 3.31
CA THR A 110 -13.19 3.74 2.42
C THR A 110 -13.98 2.82 1.47
N PHE A 111 -15.00 2.13 2.00
CA PHE A 111 -15.91 1.28 1.24
C PHE A 111 -16.70 2.10 0.21
N LYS A 112 -17.20 3.27 0.61
CA LYS A 112 -17.91 4.18 -0.30
C LYS A 112 -17.01 4.67 -1.43
N ALA A 113 -15.75 5.01 -1.13
CA ALA A 113 -14.78 5.43 -2.14
C ALA A 113 -14.55 4.32 -3.17
N PHE A 114 -14.16 3.12 -2.72
CA PHE A 114 -13.92 2.00 -3.64
C PHE A 114 -15.18 1.51 -4.36
N GLY A 115 -16.34 1.53 -3.71
CA GLY A 115 -17.61 1.20 -4.37
C GLY A 115 -17.95 2.18 -5.50
N SER A 116 -17.74 3.48 -5.28
CA SER A 116 -17.94 4.50 -6.31
C SER A 116 -16.97 4.34 -7.48
N LEU A 117 -15.69 4.12 -7.18
CA LEU A 117 -14.66 3.90 -8.22
C LEU A 117 -14.88 2.61 -8.98
N THR A 118 -15.35 1.54 -8.32
CA THR A 118 -15.72 0.28 -8.97
C THR A 118 -16.85 0.49 -9.96
N LYS A 119 -17.90 1.25 -9.57
CA LYS A 119 -18.99 1.61 -10.49
C LYS A 119 -18.47 2.35 -11.73
N GLN A 120 -17.52 3.27 -11.54
CA GLN A 120 -16.91 3.99 -12.66
C GLN A 120 -16.05 3.08 -13.53
N ALA A 121 -15.21 2.23 -12.95
CA ALA A 121 -14.34 1.29 -13.67
C ALA A 121 -15.16 0.28 -14.50
N LEU A 122 -16.33 -0.16 -14.02
CA LEU A 122 -17.25 -1.01 -14.79
C LEU A 122 -17.81 -0.31 -16.04
N SER A 123 -17.94 1.01 -16.01
CA SER A 123 -18.41 1.80 -17.17
C SER A 123 -17.31 2.07 -18.20
N GLN A 124 -16.04 1.95 -17.81
CA GLN A 124 -14.86 2.17 -18.64
C GLN A 124 -13.78 1.12 -18.34
N PRO A 125 -14.00 -0.16 -18.74
CA PRO A 125 -13.01 -1.20 -18.52
C PRO A 125 -11.66 -0.83 -19.14
N ASN A 126 -10.57 -1.33 -18.56
CA ASN A 126 -9.18 -1.08 -18.94
C ASN A 126 -8.69 0.38 -18.71
N ALA A 127 -9.54 1.28 -18.22
CA ALA A 127 -9.14 2.62 -17.78
C ALA A 127 -9.20 2.75 -16.25
N PRO A 128 -8.24 3.45 -15.62
CA PRO A 128 -8.28 3.69 -14.18
C PRO A 128 -9.38 4.70 -13.82
N ALA A 129 -10.26 4.30 -12.91
CA ALA A 129 -11.11 5.22 -12.16
C ALA A 129 -10.33 5.70 -10.93
N THR A 130 -10.14 7.02 -10.80
CA THR A 130 -9.39 7.62 -9.70
C THR A 130 -10.25 8.58 -8.88
N GLY A 131 -9.91 8.72 -7.59
CA GLY A 131 -10.51 9.69 -6.69
C GLY A 131 -9.56 10.07 -5.57
N SER A 132 -9.44 11.36 -5.26
CA SER A 132 -8.44 11.86 -4.31
C SER A 132 -9.09 12.33 -3.00
N TYR A 133 -8.54 11.86 -1.89
CA TYR A 133 -8.79 12.40 -0.55
C TYR A 133 -7.43 12.63 0.10
N SER A 134 -6.93 13.87 0.01
CA SER A 134 -5.62 14.27 0.51
C SER A 134 -5.33 13.70 1.92
N PRO A 135 -4.17 13.08 2.15
CA PRO A 135 -2.99 13.00 1.27
C PRO A 135 -2.95 11.75 0.36
N PHE A 136 -4.09 11.16 0.01
CA PHE A 136 -4.16 9.89 -0.73
C PHE A 136 -4.95 10.00 -2.02
N GLU A 137 -4.52 9.26 -3.04
CA GLU A 137 -5.26 8.95 -4.25
C GLU A 137 -5.69 7.49 -4.22
N TYR A 138 -6.97 7.26 -4.50
CA TYR A 138 -7.57 5.93 -4.63
C TYR A 138 -7.75 5.64 -6.11
N ARG A 139 -7.50 4.39 -6.52
CA ARG A 139 -7.73 3.93 -7.88
C ARG A 139 -8.41 2.57 -7.92
N VAL A 140 -9.22 2.36 -8.96
CA VAL A 140 -9.76 1.05 -9.35
C VAL A 140 -9.61 0.88 -10.85
N VAL A 141 -9.15 -0.29 -11.28
CA VAL A 141 -9.09 -0.71 -12.69
C VAL A 141 -9.78 -2.06 -12.77
N ILE A 142 -10.70 -2.21 -13.72
CA ILE A 142 -11.23 -3.53 -14.09
C ILE A 142 -10.73 -3.81 -15.48
N THR A 143 -9.85 -4.79 -15.61
CA THR A 143 -9.39 -5.24 -16.92
C THR A 143 -10.25 -6.39 -17.39
N GLY A 144 -10.69 -6.30 -18.64
CA GLY A 144 -11.38 -7.38 -19.32
C GLY A 144 -10.67 -7.62 -20.63
N GLU A 145 -9.91 -8.70 -20.74
CA GLU A 145 -9.44 -9.20 -22.03
C GLU A 145 -10.47 -10.17 -22.60
N ILE A 146 -10.72 -10.05 -23.91
CA ILE A 146 -11.44 -11.07 -24.66
C ILE A 146 -10.54 -12.32 -24.64
N ASP A 147 -11.03 -13.40 -24.03
CA ASP A 147 -10.45 -14.75 -23.97
C ASP A 147 -9.27 -15.04 -23.02
N THR A 148 -8.70 -14.08 -22.27
CA THR A 148 -7.44 -14.35 -21.53
C THR A 148 -7.37 -14.06 -20.03
N GLN A 149 -8.47 -13.62 -19.36
CA GLN A 149 -8.66 -13.45 -17.89
C GLN A 149 -9.01 -11.98 -17.56
N ALA A 150 -10.09 -11.79 -16.80
CA ALA A 150 -10.44 -10.47 -16.28
C ALA A 150 -9.77 -10.26 -14.92
N SER A 151 -9.53 -9.01 -14.54
CA SER A 151 -9.00 -8.68 -13.22
C SER A 151 -9.70 -7.47 -12.63
N PHE A 152 -9.73 -7.45 -11.31
CA PHE A 152 -10.13 -6.30 -10.52
C PHE A 152 -8.90 -5.87 -9.72
N GLN A 153 -8.39 -4.68 -10.01
CA GLN A 153 -7.28 -4.08 -9.30
C GLN A 153 -7.75 -2.82 -8.59
N CYS A 154 -7.29 -2.61 -7.38
CA CYS A 154 -7.39 -1.33 -6.71
C CYS A 154 -6.05 -0.92 -6.14
N GLY A 155 -5.88 0.37 -5.90
CA GLY A 155 -4.67 0.89 -5.30
C GLY A 155 -4.90 2.18 -4.54
N ILE A 156 -3.92 2.49 -3.71
CA ILE A 156 -3.83 3.70 -2.94
C ILE A 156 -2.40 4.20 -3.07
N LYS A 157 -2.30 5.43 -3.54
CA LYS A 157 -1.03 6.13 -3.68
C LYS A 157 -1.01 7.32 -2.72
N ARG A 158 0.11 7.53 -2.03
CA ARG A 158 0.32 8.78 -1.28
C ARG A 158 0.71 9.89 -2.27
N LEU A 159 0.06 11.06 -2.14
CA LEU A 159 0.26 12.25 -2.97
C LEU A 159 1.39 13.15 -2.46
#